data_AF-A0A365YB35-F1
#
_entry.id   AF-A0A365YB35-F1
#
_cell.length_a   1.000
_cell.length_b   1.000
_cell.length_c   1.000
_cell.angle_alpha   90.00
_cell.angle_beta   90.00
_cell.angle_gamma   90.00
#
_symmetry.space_group_name_H-M   'P 1'
#
loop_
_entity.id
_entity.type
_entity.pdbx_description
1 polymer ?
#
loop_
_entity_poly.entity_id
_entity_poly.type
_entity_poly.pdbx_seq_one_letter_code
_entity_poly.pdbx_strand_id
1 'polypeptide(L)'
;MTEPSELILAVALKYDDGDNEGRRLAEAAVQRLAWRKRHSGKECSRCREVKPVAEFTTDSRKPDGLDRRCNGCKAQAARQQRTG
;
A
#
# COMPACT_ATOMS: atom_id res chain seq x y z
N MET A 1 1.14 15.54 10.48
CA MET A 1 2.23 15.25 9.53
C MET A 1 1.64 15.43 8.16
N THR A 2 2.21 16.29 7.33
CA THR A 2 1.75 16.49 5.95
C THR A 2 1.94 15.19 5.18
N GLU A 3 0.88 14.68 4.56
CA GLU A 3 0.99 13.46 3.76
C GLU A 3 1.93 13.73 2.58
N PRO A 4 2.80 12.78 2.18
CA PRO A 4 3.72 12.99 1.06
C PRO A 4 3.02 13.43 -0.24
N SER A 5 1.76 13.03 -0.44
CA SER A 5 0.93 13.48 -1.56
C SER A 5 0.61 14.98 -1.54
N GLU A 6 0.46 15.58 -0.37
CA GLU A 6 0.18 17.01 -0.21
C GLU A 6 1.42 17.84 -0.57
N LEU A 7 2.63 17.35 -0.25
CA LEU A 7 3.88 17.99 -0.66
C LEU A 7 4.07 17.97 -2.18
N ILE A 8 3.80 16.82 -2.82
CA ILE A 8 3.86 16.68 -4.28
C ILE A 8 2.88 17.65 -4.95
N LEU A 9 1.65 17.72 -4.45
CA LEU A 9 0.64 18.64 -4.98
C LEU A 9 1.05 20.11 -4.80
N ALA A 10 1.57 20.49 -3.62
CA ALA A 10 2.00 21.87 -3.36
C ALA A 10 3.13 22.32 -4.31
N VAL A 11 4.09 21.43 -4.58
CA VAL A 11 5.15 21.71 -5.57
C VAL A 11 4.57 21.87 -6.97
N ALA A 12 3.61 21.03 -7.35
CA ALA A 12 3.01 21.07 -8.67
C ALA A 12 2.18 22.35 -8.89
N LEU A 13 1.39 22.76 -7.89
CA LEU A 13 0.58 23.99 -7.95
C LEU A 13 1.43 25.26 -8.01
N LYS A 14 2.67 25.25 -7.50
CA LYS A 14 3.58 26.40 -7.56
C LYS A 14 3.93 26.79 -9.00
N TYR A 15 3.95 25.84 -9.92
CA TYR A 15 4.35 26.03 -11.31
C TYR A 15 3.19 25.80 -12.29
N ASP A 16 1.96 25.75 -11.78
CA ASP A 16 0.75 25.64 -12.60
C ASP A 16 0.43 27.02 -13.20
N ASP A 17 0.43 27.13 -14.53
CA ASP A 17 0.18 28.38 -15.25
C ASP A 17 -1.33 28.62 -15.52
N GLY A 18 -2.19 27.79 -14.93
CA GLY A 18 -3.65 27.86 -15.03
C GLY A 18 -4.25 26.76 -15.90
N ASP A 19 -3.44 25.94 -16.56
CA ASP A 19 -3.89 24.82 -17.37
C ASP A 19 -4.15 23.53 -16.55
N ASN A 20 -3.84 23.52 -15.26
CA ASN A 20 -3.95 22.35 -14.36
C ASN A 20 -3.06 21.15 -14.76
N GLU A 21 -2.00 21.34 -15.56
CA GLU A 21 -1.03 20.29 -15.87
C GLU A 21 -0.34 19.81 -14.59
N GLY A 22 0.10 20.73 -13.73
CA GLY A 22 0.73 20.42 -12.46
C GLY A 22 -0.13 19.50 -11.59
N ARG A 23 -1.41 19.85 -11.41
CA ARG A 23 -2.38 19.00 -10.69
C ARG A 23 -2.49 17.60 -11.30
N ARG A 24 -2.67 17.50 -12.62
CA ARG A 24 -2.82 16.21 -13.33
C ARG A 24 -1.59 15.32 -13.17
N LEU A 25 -0.39 15.90 -13.27
CA LEU A 25 0.87 15.18 -13.05
C LEU A 25 1.02 14.68 -11.60
N ALA A 26 0.65 15.52 -10.63
CA ALA A 26 0.67 15.14 -9.21
C ALA A 26 -0.27 13.97 -8.92
N GLU A 27 -1.49 14.00 -9.43
CA GLU A 27 -2.47 12.90 -9.29
C GLU A 27 -1.95 11.61 -9.93
N ALA A 28 -1.41 11.68 -11.15
CA ALA A 28 -0.82 10.52 -11.81
C ALA A 28 0.36 9.93 -11.02
N ALA A 29 1.23 10.78 -10.46
CA ALA A 29 2.33 10.35 -9.61
C ALA A 29 1.85 9.64 -8.34
N VAL A 30 0.83 10.19 -7.66
CA VAL A 30 0.23 9.57 -6.46
C VAL A 30 -0.33 8.19 -6.79
N GLN A 31 -1.05 8.04 -7.91
CA GLN A 31 -1.57 6.74 -8.33
C GLN A 31 -0.47 5.73 -8.62
N ARG A 32 0.63 6.18 -9.25
CA ARG A 32 1.78 5.32 -9.54
C ARG A 32 2.47 4.86 -8.26
N LEU A 33 2.63 5.74 -7.27
CA LEU A 33 3.20 5.42 -5.97
C LEU A 33 2.30 4.45 -5.18
N ALA A 34 0.98 4.65 -5.21
CA ALA A 34 0.02 3.73 -4.61
C ALA A 34 0.11 2.32 -5.23
N TRP A 35 0.22 2.22 -6.55
CA TRP A 35 0.44 0.94 -7.23
C TRP A 35 1.75 0.29 -6.79
N ARG A 36 2.86 1.04 -6.75
CA ARG A 36 4.16 0.52 -6.30
C ARG A 36 4.10 0.02 -4.86
N LYS A 37 3.44 0.77 -3.97
CA LYS A 37 3.22 0.33 -2.59
C LYS A 37 2.48 -1.00 -2.59
N ARG A 38 1.32 -1.11 -3.24
CA ARG A 38 0.50 -2.35 -3.28
C ARG A 38 1.20 -3.57 -3.88
N HIS A 39 2.09 -3.35 -4.84
CA HIS A 39 2.86 -4.41 -5.52
C HIS A 39 4.26 -4.61 -4.94
N SER A 40 4.65 -3.84 -3.92
CA SER A 40 5.90 -4.06 -3.20
C SER A 40 5.86 -5.42 -2.49
N GLY A 41 7.01 -6.10 -2.44
CA GLY A 41 7.12 -7.41 -1.82
C GLY A 41 7.22 -7.31 -0.30
N LYS A 42 6.55 -8.22 0.40
CA LYS A 42 6.66 -8.46 1.84
C LYS A 42 6.74 -9.96 2.10
N GLU A 43 7.65 -10.39 2.97
CA GLU A 43 7.78 -11.79 3.36
C GLU A 43 6.67 -12.20 4.34
N CYS A 44 6.02 -13.34 4.07
CA CYS A 44 5.04 -13.94 4.98
C CYS A 44 5.73 -14.73 6.09
N SER A 45 5.43 -14.42 7.36
CA SER A 45 6.03 -15.09 8.51
C SER A 45 5.64 -16.57 8.69
N ARG A 46 4.67 -17.09 7.92
CA ARG A 46 4.22 -18.50 7.98
C ARG A 46 4.78 -19.33 6.84
N CYS A 47 4.60 -18.89 5.59
CA CYS A 47 5.07 -19.64 4.41
C CYS A 47 6.44 -19.18 3.88
N ARG A 48 7.00 -18.07 4.40
CA ARG A 48 8.30 -17.48 4.01
C ARG A 48 8.42 -17.07 2.54
N GLU A 49 7.31 -17.00 1.82
CA GLU A 49 7.27 -16.43 0.47
C GLU A 49 7.17 -14.91 0.53
N VAL A 50 7.92 -14.23 -0.35
CA VAL A 50 7.74 -12.80 -0.63
C VAL A 50 6.53 -12.64 -1.55
N LYS A 51 5.53 -11.89 -1.08
CA LYS A 51 4.27 -11.64 -1.79
C LYS A 51 4.00 -10.14 -1.88
N PRO A 52 3.24 -9.68 -2.88
CA PRO A 52 2.74 -8.31 -2.90
C PRO A 52 2.09 -7.94 -1.57
N VAL A 53 2.30 -6.73 -1.05
CA VAL A 53 1.61 -6.28 0.18
C VAL A 53 0.09 -6.30 0.05
N ALA A 54 -0.44 -6.24 -1.18
CA ALA A 54 -1.86 -6.45 -1.46
C ALA A 54 -2.38 -7.84 -1.00
N GLU A 55 -1.49 -8.83 -0.86
CA GLU A 55 -1.80 -10.15 -0.29
C GLU A 55 -1.75 -10.18 1.24
N PHE A 56 -1.68 -9.03 1.91
CA PHE A 56 -1.70 -8.91 3.36
C PHE A 56 -2.83 -7.97 3.80
N THR A 57 -3.56 -8.34 4.84
CA THR A 57 -4.53 -7.43 5.47
C THR A 57 -3.83 -6.35 6.27
N THR A 58 -4.45 -5.18 6.39
CA THR A 58 -3.97 -4.11 7.27
C THR A 58 -4.07 -4.49 8.75
N ASP A 59 -3.03 -4.16 9.53
CA ASP A 59 -3.02 -4.27 10.99
C ASP A 59 -2.30 -3.03 11.56
N SER A 60 -3.07 -2.06 12.05
CA SER A 60 -2.56 -0.77 12.57
C SER A 60 -1.64 -0.92 13.78
N ARG A 61 -1.61 -2.08 14.44
CA ARG A 61 -0.72 -2.38 15.55
C ARG A 61 0.69 -2.75 15.08
N LYS A 62 0.91 -2.92 13.77
CA LYS A 62 2.22 -3.24 13.19
C LYS A 62 2.91 -1.98 12.68
N PRO A 63 4.25 -1.89 12.81
CA PRO A 63 5.00 -0.71 12.35
C PRO A 63 4.81 -0.39 10.86
N ASP A 64 4.61 -1.41 10.03
CA ASP A 64 4.36 -1.29 8.59
C ASP A 64 2.87 -1.29 8.23
N GLY A 65 1.98 -1.36 9.23
CA GLY A 65 0.54 -1.37 9.06
C GLY A 65 -0.04 -2.62 8.41
N LEU A 66 0.73 -3.72 8.28
CA LEU A 66 0.32 -4.94 7.60
C LEU A 66 0.47 -6.17 8.49
N ASP A 67 -0.41 -7.17 8.31
CA ASP A 67 -0.30 -8.45 8.99
C ASP A 67 1.05 -9.12 8.65
N ARG A 68 1.55 -9.95 9.56
CA ARG A 68 2.77 -10.73 9.36
C ARG A 68 2.52 -11.92 8.44
N ARG A 69 1.28 -12.40 8.34
CA ARG A 69 0.88 -13.54 7.52
C ARG A 69 0.12 -13.07 6.29
N CYS A 70 0.40 -13.70 5.15
CA CYS A 70 -0.38 -13.47 3.93
C CYS A 70 -1.82 -13.99 4.08
N ASN A 71 -2.70 -13.48 3.23
CA ASN A 71 -4.12 -13.81 3.20
C ASN A 71 -4.35 -15.33 3.00
N GLY A 72 -3.53 -15.98 2.17
CA GLY A 72 -3.58 -17.44 1.99
C GLY A 72 -3.30 -18.21 3.28
N CYS A 73 -2.26 -17.83 4.02
CA CYS A 73 -1.93 -18.41 5.32
C CYS A 73 -3.02 -18.19 6.39
N LYS A 74 -3.71 -17.05 6.34
CA LYS A 74 -4.84 -16.74 7.23
C LYS A 74 -6.07 -17.57 6.87
N ALA A 75 -6.39 -17.69 5.58
CA ALA A 75 -7.51 -18.50 5.11
C ALA A 75 -7.34 -19.98 5.50
N GLN A 76 -6.13 -20.53 5.36
CA GLN A 76 -5.82 -21.89 5.81
C GLN A 76 -6.04 -22.08 7.32
N ALA A 77 -5.56 -21.15 8.15
CA ALA A 77 -5.80 -21.21 9.60
C ALA A 77 -7.29 -21.18 9.94
N ALA A 78 -8.06 -20.31 9.30
CA ALA A 78 -9.50 -20.19 9.54
C ALA A 78 -10.29 -21.43 9.08
N ARG A 79 -9.81 -22.17 8.07
CA ARG A 79 -10.40 -23.46 7.67
C ARG A 79 -10.14 -24.53 8.73
N GLN A 80 -8.90 -24.63 9.22
CA GLN A 80 -8.50 -25.59 10.26
C GLN A 80 -9.33 -25.44 11.55
N GLN A 81 -9.68 -24.21 11.93
CA GLN A 81 -10.51 -23.93 13.12
C GLN A 81 -11.98 -24.32 12.99
N ARG A 82 -12.50 -24.53 11.78
CA ARG A 82 -13.91 -24.92 11.54
C ARG A 82 -14.12 -26.42 11.47
N THR A 83 -13.04 -27.17 11.24
CA THR A 83 -13.03 -28.62 11.08
C THR A 83 -12.56 -29.36 12.33
N GLY A 84 -12.22 -28.63 13.39
CA GLY A 84 -11.78 -29.17 14.68
C GLY A 84 -12.80 -28.92 15.77
#